data_AF-A0A8C7G1G9-F1
#
_entry.id   AF-A0A8C7G1G9-F1
#
_cell.length_a   1.000
_cell.length_b   1.000
_cell.length_c   1.000
_cell.angle_alpha   90.00
_cell.angle_beta   90.00
_cell.angle_gamma   90.00
#
_symmetry.space_group_name_H-M   'P 1'
#
loop_
_entity.id
_entity.type
_entity.pdbx_description
1 polymer ?
#
loop_
_entity_poly.entity_id
_entity_poly.type
_entity_poly.pdbx_seq_one_letter_code
_entity_poly.pdbx_strand_id
1 'polypeptide(L)' 'MDNLRCLHVGICPTEESKACTRCGCVTMLRSPNKTNAMKQWEQRWNKNCLCGGLWRRIPSTLS' A
#
# COMPACT_ATOMS: atom_id res chain seq x y z
N MET A 1 -1.81 -19.16 -6.98
CA MET A 1 -1.81 -18.28 -5.80
C MET A 1 -2.70 -17.11 -6.12
N ASP A 2 -3.95 -17.18 -5.69
CA ASP A 2 -4.92 -16.11 -5.82
C ASP A 2 -4.54 -14.99 -4.84
N ASN A 3 -3.75 -14.04 -5.32
CA ASN A 3 -3.48 -12.81 -4.59
C ASN A 3 -4.74 -11.93 -4.63
N LEU A 4 -5.72 -12.29 -3.80
CA LEU A 4 -6.81 -11.42 -3.40
C LEU A 4 -6.20 -10.16 -2.76
N ARG A 5 -6.01 -9.14 -3.59
CA ARG A 5 -5.69 -7.79 -3.14
C ARG A 5 -7.01 -7.21 -2.66
N CYS A 6 -7.16 -7.02 -1.35
CA CYS A 6 -8.24 -6.20 -0.83
C CYS A 6 -8.01 -4.77 -1.36
N LEU A 7 -8.58 -4.48 -2.52
CA LEU A 7 -8.58 -3.16 -3.13
C LEU A 7 -9.70 -2.41 -2.40
N HIS A 8 -9.34 -1.58 -1.42
CA HIS A 8 -10.28 -0.60 -0.86
C HIS A 8 -10.61 0.42 -1.96
N VAL A 9 -11.57 0.08 -2.82
CA VAL A 9 -12.18 0.98 -3.79
C VAL A 9 -13.16 1.89 -3.05
N GLY A 10 -12.84 3.17 -2.96
CA GLY A 10 -13.78 4.16 -2.40
C GLY A 10 -13.15 5.30 -1.60
N ILE A 11 -11.89 5.20 -1.21
CA ILE A 11 -11.19 6.34 -0.62
C ILE A 11 -10.39 6.99 -1.74
N CYS A 12 -10.87 8.12 -2.24
CA CYS A 12 -10.04 9.03 -3.02
C CYS A 12 -8.78 9.28 -2.17
N PRO A 13 -7.59 8.82 -2.58
CA PRO A 13 -6.42 8.92 -1.72
C PRO A 13 -5.99 10.39 -1.74
N THR A 14 -6.60 11.20 -0.86
CA THR A 14 -6.06 12.48 -0.43
C THR A 14 -4.71 12.27 0.26
N GLU A 15 -4.45 11.06 0.76
CA GLU A 15 -3.15 10.67 1.32
C GLU A 15 -2.18 10.13 0.27
N GLU A 16 -0.89 10.30 0.56
CA GLU A 16 0.20 9.78 -0.25
C GLU A 16 0.11 8.26 -0.41
N SER A 17 0.43 7.76 -1.60
CA SER A 17 0.42 6.33 -1.91
C SER A 17 1.78 5.86 -2.43
N LYS A 18 1.95 4.54 -2.54
CA LYS A 18 3.15 3.90 -3.08
C LYS A 18 2.78 2.76 -4.02
N ALA A 19 3.51 2.63 -5.12
CA ALA A 19 3.38 1.58 -6.12
C ALA A 19 4.60 0.65 -6.07
N CYS A 20 4.38 -0.65 -6.24
CA CYS A 20 5.45 -1.61 -6.42
C CYS A 20 6.04 -1.49 -7.83
N THR A 21 7.35 -1.36 -7.95
CA THR A 21 8.05 -1.27 -9.24
C THR A 21 8.08 -2.59 -10.02
N ARG A 22 7.76 -3.72 -9.37
CA ARG A 22 7.72 -5.05 -10.02
C ARG A 22 6.32 -5.49 -10.44
N CYS A 23 5.34 -5.38 -9.55
CA CYS A 23 4.00 -5.95 -9.78
C CYS A 23 2.88 -4.91 -9.91
N GLY A 24 3.22 -3.61 -9.86
CA GLY A 24 2.26 -2.52 -9.95
C GLY A 24 1.25 -2.43 -8.81
N CYS A 25 1.39 -3.24 -7.74
CA CYS A 25 0.51 -3.15 -6.58
C CYS A 25 0.60 -1.76 -5.96
N VAL A 26 -0.54 -1.15 -5.66
CA VAL A 26 -0.62 0.17 -5.02
C VAL A 26 -1.16 -0.01 -3.61
N THR A 27 -0.58 0.71 -2.66
CA THR A 27 -1.07 0.82 -1.29
C THR A 27 -0.84 2.22 -0.76
N MET A 28 -1.55 2.60 0.30
CA MET A 28 -1.34 3.89 0.98
C MET A 28 0.01 3.91 1.70
N LEU A 29 0.62 5.09 1.82
CA LEU A 29 1.88 5.25 2.53
C LEU A 29 1.69 5.04 4.04
N ARG A 30 0.53 5.45 4.55
CA ARG A 30 0.05 5.23 5.91
C ARG A 30 -1.22 4.41 5.86
N SER A 31 -1.34 3.43 6.74
CA SER A 31 -2.56 2.65 6.84
C SER A 31 -3.57 3.35 7.75
N PRO A 32 -4.86 3.42 7.36
CA PRO A 32 -5.91 3.93 8.24
C PRO A 32 -6.23 2.97 9.40
N ASN A 33 -5.67 1.76 9.39
CA ASN A 33 -5.92 0.76 10.42
C ASN A 33 -5.35 1.20 11.78
N LYS A 34 -6.24 1.29 12.78
CA LYS A 34 -5.87 1.74 14.14
C LYS A 34 -5.40 0.60 15.05
N THR A 35 -5.70 -0.67 14.74
CA THR A 35 -5.37 -1.80 15.60
C THR A 35 -3.88 -2.18 15.53
N ASN A 36 -3.28 -2.50 16.68
CA ASN A 36 -1.86 -2.85 16.77
C ASN A 36 -1.50 -4.09 15.96
N ALA A 37 -2.38 -5.09 15.93
CA ALA A 37 -2.18 -6.32 15.14
C ALA A 37 -2.04 -6.02 13.64
N MET A 38 -2.91 -5.17 13.08
CA MET A 38 -2.85 -4.78 11.66
C MET A 38 -1.59 -3.97 11.35
N LYS A 39 -1.21 -3.03 12.23
CA LYS A 39 0.02 -2.24 12.06
C LYS A 39 1.27 -3.12 12.03
N GLN A 40 1.40 -4.08 12.94
CA GLN A 40 2.54 -5.01 12.96
C GLN A 40 2.55 -5.91 11.73
N TRP A 41 1.39 -6.43 11.34
CA TRP A 41 1.22 -7.21 10.12
C TRP A 41 1.76 -6.40 8.94
N GLU A 42 1.30 -5.15 8.77
CA GLU A 42 1.68 -4.25 7.69
C GLU A 42 3.13 -3.80 7.67
N GLN A 43 3.75 -3.61 8.84
CA GLN A 43 5.15 -3.22 8.93
C GLN A 43 6.10 -4.20 8.22
N ARG A 44 5.73 -5.48 8.13
CA ARG A 44 6.54 -6.51 7.45
C ARG A 44 6.76 -6.24 5.97
N TRP A 45 5.84 -5.56 5.30
CA TRP A 45 5.96 -5.13 3.88
C TRP A 45 5.99 -3.61 3.75
N ASN A 46 6.41 -2.89 4.79
CA ASN A 46 6.57 -1.45 4.66
C ASN A 46 7.72 -1.12 3.68
N LYS A 47 8.83 -1.86 3.76
CA LYS A 47 10.02 -1.66 2.92
C LYS A 47 9.91 -2.27 1.52
N ASN A 48 9.27 -3.45 1.41
CA ASN A 48 9.15 -4.20 0.16
C ASN A 48 7.72 -4.67 -0.06
N CYS A 49 7.32 -4.78 -1.31
CA CYS A 49 6.06 -5.40 -1.71
C CYS A 49 6.04 -6.88 -1.33
N LEU A 50 4.83 -7.45 -1.22
CA LEU A 50 4.62 -8.88 -1.02
C LEU A 50 5.30 -9.73 -2.10
N CYS A 51 5.49 -9.19 -3.31
CA CYS A 51 6.24 -9.86 -4.38
C CYS A 51 7.77 -9.70 -4.27
N GLY A 52 8.28 -9.09 -3.20
CA GLY A 52 9.69 -8.73 -3.00
C GLY A 52 10.15 -7.48 -3.77
N GLY A 53 9.28 -6.84 -4.56
CA GLY A 53 9.62 -5.63 -5.30
C GLY A 53 9.71 -4.38 -4.42
N LEU A 54 10.50 -3.40 -4.84
CA LEU A 54 10.63 -2.12 -4.13
C LEU A 54 9.37 -1.25 -4.30
N TRP A 55 9.16 -0.37 -3.32
CA TRP A 55 8.11 0.64 -3.38
C TRP A 55 8.62 1.94 -4.01
N ARG A 56 7.81 2.56 -4.87
CA ARG A 56 7.96 3.91 -5.41
C ARG A 56 6.83 4.77 -4.87
N ARG A 57 7.13 5.96 -4.36
CA ARG A 57 6.12 6.93 -3.92
C ARG A 57 5.32 7.43 -5.14
N ILE A 58 4.01 7.48 -4.99
CA ILE A 58 3.10 8.10 -5.97
C ILE A 58 2.62 9.40 -5.32
N PRO A 59 2.91 10.57 -5.92
CA PRO A 59 2.38 11.82 -5.43
C PRO A 59 0.84 11.77 -5.50
N SER A 60 0.17 12.29 -4.46
CA SER A 60 -1.26 12.54 -4.52
C SER A 60 -1.49 13.59 -5.60
N THR A 61 -2.07 13.19 -6.73
CA THR A 61 -2.51 14.11 -7.77
C THR A 61 -3.75 14.84 -7.28
N LEU A 62 -3.58 15.77 -6.35
CA LEU A 62 -4.44 16.95 -6.27
C LEU A 62 -3.72 18.05 -7.04
N SER A 63 -4.16 18.26 -8.28
CA SER A 63 -4.09 19.57 -8.95
C SER A 63 -5.51 20.03 -9.20
#